data_AF-A0A7R8C3F0-F1
#
_entry.id   AF-A0A7R8C3F0-F1
#
_cell.length_a   1.000
_cell.length_b   1.000
_cell.length_c   1.000
_cell.angle_alpha   90.00
_cell.angle_beta   90.00
_cell.angle_gamma   90.00
#
_symmetry.space_group_name_H-M   'P 1'
#
loop_
_entity.id
_entity.type
_entity.pdbx_description
1 polymer ?
#
loop_
_entity_poly.entity_id
_entity_poly.type
_entity_poly.pdbx_seq_one_letter_code
_entity_poly.pdbx_strand_id
1 'polypeptide(L)'
;MKNKWLRNDALTHLESAKRKAETEIESKREQSENGNSYVPYLRHMHRGRSSENPETKAHRLPTPARPAASARSPMALPFSLLMALVVLSCHSICSLGCDLPHTHSLGNTRVLMLLGQMRRISPFSCLKDRNDFGFPQEVFDGNQFRKAQAISAVHETIQQIFHLFSTDGSSAAWDESLLDKLYTGLYQQLTELEACLSQEVGVEETPLMNEDSLLAVRRYFQRIALYLQEKKYSPCAWEIVRAEIMRSFSSSTNLPQS
;
A
#
# COMPACT_ATOMS: atom_id res chain seq x y z
N MET A 1 -24.75 -17.63 20.04
CA MET A 1 -24.20 -18.69 19.16
C MET A 1 -24.01 -18.27 17.70
N LYS A 2 -24.86 -17.40 17.10
CA LYS A 2 -24.71 -16.95 15.69
C LYS A 2 -23.41 -16.17 15.38
N ASN A 3 -22.88 -15.43 16.36
CA ASN A 3 -21.67 -14.61 16.20
C ASN A 3 -20.36 -15.42 16.15
N LYS A 4 -20.41 -16.73 16.42
CA LYS A 4 -19.22 -17.61 16.34
C LYS A 4 -19.06 -18.20 14.93
N TRP A 5 -20.16 -18.44 14.22
CA TRP A 5 -20.16 -18.89 12.83
C TRP A 5 -19.80 -17.76 11.85
N LEU A 6 -20.37 -16.56 12.02
CA LEU A 6 -20.02 -15.37 11.21
C LEU A 6 -18.53 -15.01 11.28
N ARG A 7 -17.88 -15.34 12.40
CA ARG A 7 -16.45 -15.10 12.61
C ARG A 7 -15.57 -16.12 11.89
N ASN A 8 -16.03 -17.37 11.80
CA ASN A 8 -15.30 -18.46 11.14
C ASN A 8 -15.32 -18.32 9.62
N ASP A 9 -16.45 -17.91 9.03
CA ASP A 9 -16.55 -17.75 7.57
C ASP A 9 -15.75 -16.55 7.07
N ALA A 10 -15.86 -15.41 7.74
CA ALA A 10 -15.02 -14.25 7.47
C ALA A 10 -13.53 -14.56 7.66
N LEU A 11 -13.17 -15.36 8.67
CA LEU A 11 -11.79 -15.81 8.87
C LEU A 11 -11.33 -16.76 7.75
N THR A 12 -12.20 -17.66 7.28
CA THR A 12 -11.89 -18.57 6.17
C THR A 12 -11.67 -17.82 4.86
N HIS A 13 -12.53 -16.83 4.57
CA HIS A 13 -12.36 -15.94 3.44
C HIS A 13 -11.10 -15.08 3.58
N LEU A 14 -10.78 -14.60 4.79
CA LEU A 14 -9.55 -13.86 5.07
C LEU A 14 -8.31 -14.73 4.84
N GLU A 15 -8.29 -15.96 5.34
CA GLU A 15 -7.19 -16.91 5.15
C GLU A 15 -7.06 -17.35 3.69
N SER A 16 -8.16 -17.46 2.95
CA SER A 16 -8.14 -17.74 1.51
C SER A 16 -7.61 -16.55 0.72
N ALA A 17 -8.11 -15.33 0.99
CA ALA A 17 -7.65 -14.10 0.35
C ALA A 17 -6.17 -13.83 0.67
N LYS A 18 -5.77 -14.07 1.92
CA LYS A 18 -4.38 -14.04 2.38
C LYS A 18 -3.50 -14.96 1.55
N ARG A 19 -3.84 -16.25 1.46
CA ARG A 19 -3.08 -17.22 0.66
C ARG A 19 -2.98 -16.80 -0.79
N LYS A 20 -4.06 -16.31 -1.39
CA LYS A 20 -4.07 -15.84 -2.78
C LYS A 20 -3.17 -14.61 -2.97
N ALA A 21 -3.28 -13.62 -2.09
CA ALA A 21 -2.44 -12.43 -2.13
C ALA A 21 -0.96 -12.78 -1.95
N GLU A 22 -0.63 -13.66 -1.01
CA GLU A 22 0.72 -14.17 -0.80
C GLU A 22 1.24 -14.89 -2.05
N THR A 23 0.44 -15.73 -2.70
CA THR A 23 0.85 -16.38 -3.97
C THR A 23 1.01 -15.40 -5.13
N GLU A 24 0.18 -14.35 -5.21
CA GLU A 24 0.30 -13.33 -6.25
C GLU A 24 1.52 -12.44 -6.04
N ILE A 25 1.84 -12.11 -4.78
CA ILE A 25 3.06 -11.40 -4.40
C ILE A 25 4.29 -12.25 -4.71
N GLU A 26 4.28 -13.53 -4.34
CA GLU A 26 5.39 -14.45 -4.63
C GLU A 26 5.57 -14.65 -6.15
N SER A 27 4.47 -14.81 -6.90
CA SER A 27 4.53 -14.90 -8.36
C SER A 27 5.09 -13.63 -9.01
N LYS A 28 4.75 -12.45 -8.50
CA LYS A 28 5.32 -11.16 -8.95
C LYS A 28 6.80 -11.03 -8.56
N ARG A 29 7.19 -11.57 -7.40
CA ARG A 29 8.59 -11.62 -6.96
C ARG A 29 9.42 -12.54 -7.84
N GLU A 30 8.92 -13.73 -8.14
CA GLU A 30 9.55 -14.68 -9.08
C GLU A 30 9.63 -14.11 -10.51
N GLN A 31 8.62 -13.36 -10.97
CA GLN A 31 8.68 -12.66 -12.26
C GLN A 31 9.67 -11.49 -12.26
N SER A 32 9.84 -10.79 -11.13
CA SER A 32 10.87 -9.76 -10.95
C SER A 32 12.28 -10.37 -10.92
N GLU A 33 12.46 -11.50 -10.23
CA GLU A 33 13.73 -12.22 -10.13
C GLU A 33 14.13 -12.87 -11.47
N ASN A 34 13.18 -13.44 -12.22
CA ASN A 34 13.40 -13.95 -13.58
C ASN A 34 13.50 -12.83 -14.64
N GLY A 35 12.94 -11.65 -14.36
CA GLY A 35 13.02 -10.45 -15.20
C GLY A 35 14.39 -9.78 -15.19
N ASN A 36 15.29 -10.16 -14.27
CA ASN A 36 16.64 -9.60 -14.16
C ASN A 36 17.67 -10.27 -15.10
N SER A 37 17.23 -11.09 -16.05
CA SER A 37 18.09 -11.79 -17.03
C SER A 37 18.54 -10.93 -18.24
N TYR A 38 18.37 -9.61 -18.21
CA TYR A 38 18.86 -8.72 -19.27
C TYR A 38 19.87 -7.69 -18.75
N VAL A 39 21.06 -8.15 -18.37
CA VAL A 39 22.26 -7.32 -18.45
C VAL A 39 23.46 -8.13 -18.96
N PRO A 40 23.71 -8.14 -20.28
CA PRO A 40 25.03 -8.52 -20.77
C PRO A 40 25.54 -7.45 -21.72
N TYR A 41 26.13 -6.36 -21.20
CA TYR A 41 27.27 -5.70 -21.85
C TYR A 41 27.90 -4.73 -20.86
N LEU A 42 29.12 -5.07 -20.43
CA LEU A 42 30.24 -4.22 -20.00
C LEU A 42 31.07 -4.94 -18.92
N ARG A 43 31.59 -6.11 -19.29
CA ARG A 43 32.74 -6.70 -18.62
C ARG A 43 33.64 -7.34 -19.66
N HIS A 44 34.45 -6.53 -20.34
CA HIS A 44 35.74 -6.95 -20.89
C HIS A 44 36.45 -5.70 -21.41
N MET A 45 37.43 -5.20 -20.66
CA MET A 45 38.72 -4.72 -21.18
C MET A 45 39.62 -4.33 -20.00
N HIS A 46 40.29 -5.31 -19.41
CA HIS A 46 41.60 -5.12 -18.77
C HIS A 46 42.31 -6.47 -18.65
N ARG A 47 43.14 -6.81 -19.66
CA ARG A 47 44.31 -7.66 -19.47
C ARG A 47 45.30 -7.41 -20.62
N GLY A 48 46.49 -6.95 -20.25
CA GLY A 48 47.47 -6.36 -21.16
C GLY A 48 48.26 -7.34 -22.04
N ARG A 49 49.16 -6.77 -22.83
CA ARG A 49 50.31 -7.46 -23.40
C ARG A 49 51.50 -6.51 -23.41
N SER A 50 52.58 -6.99 -22.83
CA SER A 50 53.92 -6.39 -22.80
C SER A 50 54.75 -6.90 -23.98
N SER A 51 55.74 -6.10 -24.36
CA SER A 51 57.01 -6.43 -25.00
C SER A 51 57.03 -6.77 -26.50
N GLU A 52 57.58 -5.83 -27.29
CA GLU A 52 58.74 -6.07 -28.17
C GLU A 52 59.33 -4.72 -28.67
N ASN A 53 60.66 -4.62 -28.63
CA ASN A 53 61.56 -3.62 -29.24
C ASN A 53 62.72 -4.48 -29.83
N PRO A 54 63.40 -4.17 -30.94
CA PRO A 54 64.19 -2.94 -31.11
C PRO A 54 64.17 -2.33 -32.53
N GLU A 55 64.41 -1.02 -32.66
CA GLU A 55 65.53 -0.54 -33.47
C GLU A 55 65.85 0.95 -33.29
N THR A 56 67.12 1.24 -33.56
CA THR A 56 67.93 2.33 -33.06
C THR A 56 68.02 3.46 -34.08
N LYS A 57 67.82 4.72 -33.68
CA LYS A 57 68.63 5.85 -34.17
C LYS A 57 68.42 7.10 -33.32
N ALA A 58 69.52 7.53 -32.72
CA ALA A 58 69.65 8.74 -31.93
C ALA A 58 69.71 9.98 -32.83
N HIS A 59 69.09 11.10 -32.40
CA HIS A 59 69.70 12.43 -32.49
C HIS A 59 69.02 13.46 -31.55
N ARG A 60 69.87 14.00 -30.66
CA ARG A 60 69.89 15.30 -29.94
C ARG A 60 68.66 15.88 -29.22
N LEU A 61 68.93 16.24 -27.96
CA LEU A 61 68.23 17.16 -27.04
C LEU A 61 68.21 18.62 -27.57
N PRO A 62 67.27 19.48 -27.13
CA PRO A 62 67.37 20.14 -25.81
C PRO A 62 66.08 20.11 -24.96
N THR A 63 66.25 20.08 -23.64
CA THR A 63 65.25 20.23 -22.55
C THR A 63 64.78 21.70 -22.40
N PRO A 64 63.82 22.06 -21.49
CA PRO A 64 62.79 21.30 -20.77
C PRO A 64 61.39 22.00 -20.74
N ALA A 65 60.32 21.27 -20.43
CA ALA A 65 59.15 21.85 -19.74
C ALA A 65 58.46 20.78 -18.86
N ARG A 66 58.44 21.03 -17.56
CA ARG A 66 57.72 20.25 -16.55
C ARG A 66 56.20 20.32 -16.80
N PRO A 67 55.45 19.21 -16.70
CA PRO A 67 54.09 19.26 -16.21
C PRO A 67 54.12 19.11 -14.69
N ALA A 68 53.54 20.10 -14.01
CA ALA A 68 53.35 20.10 -12.57
C ALA A 68 52.62 18.82 -12.13
N ALA A 69 53.13 18.18 -11.08
CA ALA A 69 52.39 17.20 -10.31
C ALA A 69 51.13 17.89 -9.79
N SER A 70 49.97 17.51 -10.32
CA SER A 70 48.68 17.89 -9.76
C SER A 70 48.60 17.28 -8.37
N ALA A 71 48.74 18.13 -7.35
CA ALA A 71 48.49 17.80 -5.98
C ALA A 71 47.02 17.31 -5.88
N ARG A 72 46.82 16.02 -5.67
CA ARG A 72 45.54 15.49 -5.21
C ARG A 72 45.27 16.15 -3.85
N SER A 73 44.42 17.16 -3.86
CA SER A 73 43.99 17.87 -2.66
C SER A 73 43.32 16.86 -1.71
N PRO A 74 43.86 16.63 -0.50
CA PRO A 74 43.31 15.64 0.44
C PRO A 74 41.97 16.07 1.04
N MET A 75 41.52 17.31 0.77
CA MET A 75 40.28 17.89 1.29
C MET A 75 39.03 17.50 0.50
N ALA A 76 39.18 17.03 -0.75
CA ALA A 76 38.03 16.69 -1.60
C ALA A 76 37.40 15.33 -1.22
N LEU A 77 38.23 14.38 -0.76
CA LEU A 77 37.82 13.04 -0.32
C LEU A 77 36.94 13.05 0.96
N PRO A 78 37.31 13.74 2.06
CA PRO A 78 36.49 13.79 3.26
C PRO A 78 35.19 14.56 3.04
N PHE A 79 35.20 15.61 2.20
CA PHE A 79 33.98 16.33 1.85
C PHE A 79 33.02 15.47 1.03
N SER A 80 33.54 14.74 0.04
CA SER A 80 32.72 13.81 -0.78
C SER A 80 32.14 12.67 0.06
N LEU A 81 32.91 12.14 1.03
CA LEU A 81 32.44 11.13 1.97
C LEU A 81 31.39 11.67 2.94
N LEU A 82 31.55 12.89 3.46
CA LEU A 82 30.55 13.55 4.30
C LEU A 82 29.26 13.80 3.53
N MET A 83 29.35 14.29 2.29
CA MET A 83 28.17 14.48 1.44
C MET A 83 27.51 13.15 1.08
N ALA A 84 28.27 12.09 0.82
CA ALA A 84 27.73 10.76 0.60
C ALA A 84 27.04 10.22 1.87
N LEU A 85 27.65 10.37 3.05
CA LEU A 85 27.05 9.98 4.32
C LEU A 85 25.79 10.79 4.65
N VAL A 86 25.76 12.09 4.31
CA VAL A 86 24.57 12.95 4.43
C VAL A 86 23.50 12.53 3.45
N VAL A 87 23.84 12.16 2.21
CA VAL A 87 22.88 11.67 1.22
C VAL A 87 22.36 10.28 1.60
N LEU A 88 23.21 9.38 2.09
CA LEU A 88 22.83 8.06 2.60
C LEU A 88 21.99 8.17 3.88
N SER A 89 22.33 9.10 4.78
CA SER A 89 21.54 9.35 6.00
C SER A 89 20.25 10.09 5.67
N CYS A 90 20.21 11.02 4.70
CA CYS A 90 18.97 11.60 4.20
C CYS A 90 18.12 10.56 3.46
N HIS A 91 18.68 9.65 2.66
CA HIS A 91 17.92 8.53 2.09
C HIS A 91 17.37 7.60 3.17
N SER A 92 18.13 7.39 4.26
CA SER A 92 17.70 6.58 5.39
C SER A 92 16.69 7.30 6.29
N ILE A 93 16.76 8.62 6.44
CA ILE A 93 15.93 9.42 7.36
C ILE A 93 14.68 9.95 6.66
N CYS A 94 14.77 10.31 5.38
CA CYS A 94 13.61 10.67 4.54
C CYS A 94 12.78 9.45 4.10
N SER A 95 13.25 8.23 4.37
CA SER A 95 12.49 6.98 4.12
C SER A 95 11.88 6.37 5.39
N LEU A 96 12.04 7.02 6.55
CA LEU A 96 11.54 6.51 7.85
C LEU A 96 10.10 6.90 8.16
N GLY A 97 9.49 7.82 7.41
CA GLY A 97 8.04 8.06 7.49
C GLY A 97 7.28 7.08 6.59
N CYS A 98 6.09 6.63 7.02
CA CYS A 98 5.17 5.94 6.12
C CYS A 98 4.63 6.94 5.08
N ASP A 99 5.38 7.23 4.02
CA ASP A 99 4.80 7.87 2.84
C ASP A 99 3.98 6.80 2.13
N LEU A 100 2.69 6.75 2.49
CA LEU A 100 1.73 5.80 1.97
C LEU A 100 1.87 5.81 0.44
N PRO A 101 2.46 4.77 -0.18
CA PRO A 101 3.04 4.94 -1.50
C PRO A 101 1.95 5.21 -2.54
N HIS A 102 2.35 5.61 -3.75
CA HIS A 102 1.46 5.67 -4.91
C HIS A 102 0.68 4.35 -5.14
N THR A 103 1.14 3.22 -4.57
CA THR A 103 0.44 1.93 -4.54
C THR A 103 -0.85 1.95 -3.74
N HIS A 104 -0.93 2.72 -2.65
CA HIS A 104 -2.13 2.81 -1.82
C HIS A 104 -3.27 3.52 -2.56
N SER A 105 -2.97 4.60 -3.30
CA SER A 105 -3.99 5.29 -4.13
C SER A 105 -4.46 4.40 -5.29
N LEU A 106 -3.57 3.59 -5.88
CA LEU A 106 -3.92 2.60 -6.88
C LEU A 106 -4.80 1.48 -6.30
N GLY A 107 -4.47 1.00 -5.09
CA GLY A 107 -5.27 0.02 -4.35
C GLY A 107 -6.69 0.53 -4.07
N ASN A 108 -6.81 1.76 -3.57
CA ASN A 108 -8.11 2.41 -3.32
C ASN A 108 -8.93 2.50 -4.61
N THR A 109 -8.28 2.94 -5.69
CA THR A 109 -8.91 3.05 -7.02
C THR A 109 -9.44 1.71 -7.49
N ARG A 110 -8.67 0.63 -7.29
CA ARG A 110 -9.07 -0.73 -7.67
C ARG A 110 -10.27 -1.23 -6.85
N VAL A 111 -10.27 -1.01 -5.53
CA VAL A 111 -11.40 -1.37 -4.67
C VAL A 111 -12.67 -0.63 -5.08
N LEU A 112 -12.59 0.68 -5.33
CA LEU A 112 -13.72 1.49 -5.80
C LEU A 112 -14.23 1.04 -7.18
N MET A 113 -13.32 0.71 -8.09
CA MET A 113 -13.67 0.16 -9.40
C MET A 113 -14.42 -1.17 -9.27
N LEU A 114 -13.95 -2.09 -8.42
CA LEU A 114 -14.59 -3.38 -8.17
C LEU A 114 -15.98 -3.20 -7.56
N LEU A 115 -16.12 -2.34 -6.54
CA LEU A 115 -17.43 -1.98 -5.97
C LEU A 115 -18.36 -1.39 -7.03
N GLY A 116 -17.85 -0.60 -7.98
CA GLY A 116 -18.60 -0.09 -9.11
C GLY A 116 -19.06 -1.18 -10.08
N GLN A 117 -18.19 -2.15 -10.40
CA GLN A 117 -18.50 -3.29 -11.27
C GLN A 117 -19.54 -4.24 -10.66
N MET A 118 -19.58 -4.35 -9.33
CA MET A 118 -20.56 -5.18 -8.63
C MET A 118 -22.00 -4.65 -8.77
N ARG A 119 -22.20 -3.39 -9.17
CA ARG A 119 -23.54 -2.80 -9.34
C ARG A 119 -24.41 -3.61 -10.30
N ARG A 120 -25.54 -4.13 -9.81
CA ARG A 120 -26.52 -4.89 -10.62
C ARG A 120 -27.74 -4.08 -11.02
N ILE A 121 -28.11 -3.09 -10.23
CA ILE A 121 -29.31 -2.26 -10.43
C ILE A 121 -28.99 -0.78 -10.21
N SER A 122 -29.84 0.11 -10.72
CA SER A 122 -29.68 1.54 -10.49
C SER A 122 -30.04 1.91 -9.05
N PRO A 123 -29.23 2.71 -8.33
CA PRO A 123 -29.58 3.21 -7.00
C PRO A 123 -30.91 3.97 -6.98
N PHE A 124 -31.31 4.58 -8.10
CA PHE A 124 -32.58 5.30 -8.23
C PHE A 124 -33.80 4.38 -8.20
N SER A 125 -33.64 3.10 -8.51
CA SER A 125 -34.71 2.11 -8.36
C SER A 125 -34.97 1.76 -6.88
N CYS A 126 -34.01 2.06 -6.00
CA CYS A 126 -34.02 1.68 -4.59
C CYS A 126 -34.23 2.87 -3.65
N LEU A 127 -34.80 3.98 -4.15
CA LEU A 127 -35.01 5.21 -3.35
C LEU A 127 -35.82 4.98 -2.08
N LYS A 128 -36.79 4.05 -2.11
CA LYS A 128 -37.62 3.69 -0.94
C LYS A 128 -36.84 3.00 0.18
N ASP A 129 -35.68 2.43 -0.16
CA ASP A 129 -34.81 1.72 0.76
C ASP A 129 -33.62 2.56 1.21
N ARG A 130 -33.52 3.83 0.77
CA ARG A 130 -32.47 4.74 1.25
C ARG A 130 -32.47 4.82 2.77
N ASN A 131 -31.26 4.82 3.33
CA ASN A 131 -31.04 4.95 4.75
C ASN A 131 -29.82 5.84 4.98
N ASP A 132 -29.89 6.70 5.99
CA ASP A 132 -28.72 7.39 6.50
C ASP A 132 -28.07 6.51 7.58
N PHE A 133 -26.86 6.04 7.31
CA PHE A 133 -26.11 5.19 8.23
C PHE A 133 -25.28 5.99 9.24
N GLY A 134 -25.16 7.32 9.05
CA GLY A 134 -24.35 8.19 9.91
C GLY A 134 -22.88 7.80 9.90
N PHE A 135 -22.21 7.98 8.76
CA PHE A 135 -20.77 7.76 8.65
C PHE A 135 -20.03 8.70 9.62
N PRO A 136 -19.14 8.20 10.49
CA PRO A 136 -18.49 9.00 11.53
C PRO A 136 -17.37 9.86 10.92
N GLN A 137 -17.76 10.90 10.18
CA GLN A 137 -16.84 11.73 9.41
C GLN A 137 -15.82 12.44 10.30
N GLU A 138 -16.19 12.74 11.54
CA GLU A 138 -15.32 13.36 12.55
C GLU A 138 -14.11 12.49 12.89
N VAL A 139 -14.18 11.17 12.68
CA VAL A 139 -13.07 10.23 12.88
C VAL A 139 -12.04 10.30 11.74
N PHE A 140 -12.39 10.90 10.61
CA PHE A 140 -11.52 11.02 9.45
C PHE A 140 -11.18 12.48 9.13
N ASP A 141 -11.60 13.42 9.98
CA ASP A 141 -11.29 14.83 9.80
C ASP A 141 -9.82 15.11 10.16
N GLY A 142 -9.07 15.63 9.19
CA GLY A 142 -7.60 15.76 9.26
C GLY A 142 -7.09 16.77 10.30
N ASN A 143 -7.98 17.47 10.99
CA ASN A 143 -7.66 18.44 12.04
C ASN A 143 -7.43 17.79 13.42
N GLN A 144 -7.83 16.53 13.63
CA GLN A 144 -7.85 15.89 14.96
C GLN A 144 -6.86 14.73 15.15
N PHE A 145 -6.26 14.18 14.08
CA PHE A 145 -5.50 12.92 14.17
C PHE A 145 -4.02 13.05 13.84
N ARG A 146 -3.19 12.36 14.63
CA ARG A 146 -1.81 12.00 14.23
C ARG A 146 -1.89 10.97 13.08
N LYS A 147 -0.90 10.95 12.20
CA LYS A 147 -0.83 10.05 11.03
C LYS A 147 -1.15 8.59 11.36
N ALA A 148 -0.60 8.05 12.44
CA ALA A 148 -0.87 6.69 12.93
C ALA A 148 -2.36 6.42 13.27
N GLN A 149 -3.06 7.42 13.80
CA GLN A 149 -4.48 7.29 14.16
C GLN A 149 -5.38 7.29 12.92
N ALA A 150 -5.05 8.11 11.93
CA ALA A 150 -5.74 8.10 10.64
C ALA A 150 -5.54 6.75 9.92
N ILE A 151 -4.31 6.22 9.89
CA ILE A 151 -4.01 4.90 9.32
C ILE A 151 -4.80 3.81 10.05
N SER A 152 -4.87 3.86 11.39
CA SER A 152 -5.65 2.90 12.19
C SER A 152 -7.15 2.96 11.90
N ALA A 153 -7.70 4.17 11.72
CA ALA A 153 -9.11 4.36 11.38
C ALA A 153 -9.45 3.80 9.97
N VAL A 154 -8.56 3.99 9.01
CA VAL A 154 -8.69 3.40 7.67
C VAL A 154 -8.58 1.88 7.75
N HIS A 155 -7.60 1.36 8.49
CA HIS A 155 -7.43 -0.08 8.69
C HIS A 155 -8.71 -0.73 9.24
N GLU A 156 -9.28 -0.18 10.33
CA GLU A 156 -10.55 -0.70 10.88
C GLU A 156 -11.70 -0.60 9.86
N THR A 157 -11.78 0.49 9.08
CA THR A 157 -12.81 0.63 8.05
C THR A 157 -12.72 -0.47 7.00
N ILE A 158 -11.52 -0.75 6.49
CA ILE A 158 -11.27 -1.80 5.50
C ILE A 158 -11.60 -3.18 6.10
N GLN A 159 -11.22 -3.41 7.35
CA GLN A 159 -11.51 -4.65 8.06
C GLN A 159 -13.02 -4.88 8.21
N GLN A 160 -13.78 -3.84 8.54
CA GLN A 160 -15.25 -3.95 8.64
C GLN A 160 -15.92 -4.15 7.28
N ILE A 161 -15.41 -3.53 6.20
CA ILE A 161 -15.87 -3.79 4.83
C ILE A 161 -15.61 -5.25 4.48
N PHE A 162 -14.41 -5.76 4.75
CA PHE A 162 -14.07 -7.16 4.49
C PHE A 162 -15.06 -8.10 5.20
N HIS A 163 -15.33 -7.86 6.49
CA HIS A 163 -16.27 -8.67 7.25
C HIS A 163 -17.69 -8.62 6.67
N LEU A 164 -18.18 -7.43 6.30
CA LEU A 164 -19.50 -7.24 5.72
C LEU A 164 -19.69 -8.02 4.41
N PHE A 165 -18.70 -7.95 3.52
CA PHE A 165 -18.75 -8.63 2.22
C PHE A 165 -18.45 -10.12 2.31
N SER A 166 -17.92 -10.62 3.43
CA SER A 166 -17.66 -12.06 3.66
C SER A 166 -18.87 -12.80 4.26
N THR A 167 -20.05 -12.19 4.26
CA THR A 167 -21.29 -12.82 4.76
C THR A 167 -21.98 -13.64 3.66
N ASP A 168 -22.71 -14.70 4.04
CA ASP A 168 -23.53 -15.49 3.11
C ASP A 168 -24.51 -14.63 2.27
N GLY A 169 -25.04 -13.56 2.87
CA GLY A 169 -25.92 -12.64 2.17
C GLY A 169 -25.22 -11.93 1.01
N SER A 170 -23.91 -11.65 1.15
CA SER A 170 -23.07 -11.01 0.13
C SER A 170 -22.74 -11.98 -1.01
N SER A 171 -22.38 -13.22 -0.70
CA SER A 171 -22.08 -14.25 -1.71
C SER A 171 -23.30 -14.55 -2.60
N ALA A 172 -24.51 -14.52 -2.04
CA ALA A 172 -25.75 -14.61 -2.81
C ALA A 172 -26.05 -13.34 -3.64
N ALA A 173 -25.62 -12.17 -3.16
CA ALA A 173 -25.95 -10.87 -3.76
C ALA A 173 -25.03 -10.45 -4.90
N TRP A 174 -23.82 -11.00 -4.99
CA TRP A 174 -22.78 -10.53 -5.92
C TRP A 174 -22.16 -11.65 -6.75
N ASP A 175 -21.39 -11.26 -7.76
CA ASP A 175 -20.63 -12.22 -8.57
C ASP A 175 -19.41 -12.70 -7.78
N GLU A 176 -19.23 -14.02 -7.69
CA GLU A 176 -18.17 -14.62 -6.88
C GLU A 176 -16.77 -14.19 -7.33
N SER A 177 -16.56 -14.03 -8.65
CA SER A 177 -15.27 -13.60 -9.18
C SER A 177 -14.95 -12.14 -8.85
N LEU A 178 -15.97 -11.28 -8.78
CA LEU A 178 -15.82 -9.89 -8.34
C LEU A 178 -15.58 -9.81 -6.83
N LEU A 179 -16.26 -10.64 -6.03
CA LEU A 179 -16.00 -10.74 -4.59
C LEU A 179 -14.58 -11.20 -4.30
N ASP A 180 -14.07 -12.20 -5.00
CA ASP A 180 -12.71 -12.70 -4.82
C ASP A 180 -11.65 -11.62 -5.10
N LYS A 181 -11.85 -10.84 -6.18
CA LYS A 181 -11.00 -9.69 -6.51
C LYS A 181 -11.11 -8.59 -5.47
N LEU A 182 -12.31 -8.35 -4.93
CA LEU A 182 -12.53 -7.37 -3.87
C LEU A 182 -11.79 -7.78 -2.59
N TYR A 183 -11.92 -9.04 -2.17
CA TYR A 183 -11.21 -9.56 -1.00
C TYR A 183 -9.70 -9.44 -1.15
N THR A 184 -9.17 -9.80 -2.32
CA THR A 184 -7.73 -9.67 -2.62
C THR A 184 -7.29 -8.22 -2.53
N GLY A 185 -8.06 -7.28 -3.11
CA GLY A 185 -7.78 -5.85 -3.05
C GLY A 185 -7.80 -5.30 -1.62
N LEU A 186 -8.84 -5.60 -0.84
CA LEU A 186 -8.97 -5.16 0.56
C LEU A 186 -7.85 -5.74 1.44
N TYR A 187 -7.51 -7.02 1.25
CA TYR A 187 -6.46 -7.69 2.03
C TYR A 187 -5.08 -7.08 1.76
N GLN A 188 -4.78 -6.77 0.49
CA GLN A 188 -3.54 -6.10 0.13
C GLN A 188 -3.43 -4.74 0.85
N GLN A 189 -4.51 -3.97 0.92
CA GLN A 189 -4.50 -2.70 1.62
C GLN A 189 -4.33 -2.83 3.13
N LEU A 190 -4.98 -3.81 3.77
CA LEU A 190 -4.76 -4.10 5.19
C LEU A 190 -3.28 -4.39 5.46
N THR A 191 -2.65 -5.20 4.61
CA THR A 191 -1.23 -5.56 4.73
C THR A 191 -0.32 -4.34 4.58
N GLU A 192 -0.60 -3.46 3.61
CA GLU A 192 0.16 -2.22 3.40
C GLU A 192 0.02 -1.25 4.60
N LEU A 193 -1.19 -1.11 5.15
CA LEU A 193 -1.45 -0.27 6.31
C LEU A 193 -0.79 -0.82 7.58
N GLU A 194 -0.80 -2.15 7.79
CA GLU A 194 -0.18 -2.80 8.95
C GLU A 194 1.36 -2.65 8.94
N ALA A 195 1.98 -2.76 7.77
CA ALA A 195 3.40 -2.47 7.60
C ALA A 195 3.73 -1.01 7.97
N CYS A 196 2.87 -0.07 7.55
CA CYS A 196 2.99 1.34 7.89
C CYS A 196 2.81 1.63 9.39
N LEU A 197 1.83 1.01 10.05
CA LEU A 197 1.65 1.14 11.49
C LEU A 197 2.86 0.60 12.26
N SER A 198 3.44 -0.52 11.80
CA SER A 198 4.62 -1.11 12.41
C SER A 198 5.86 -0.21 12.33
N GLN A 199 5.94 0.65 11.31
CA GLN A 199 7.04 1.61 11.13
C GLN A 199 6.82 2.90 11.94
N GLU A 200 5.57 3.36 12.05
CA GLU A 200 5.21 4.59 12.76
C GLU A 200 5.22 4.41 14.29
N VAL A 201 4.94 3.20 14.79
CA VAL A 201 5.00 2.84 16.22
C VAL A 201 6.42 2.45 16.61
N GLY A 202 7.33 3.43 16.63
CA GLY A 202 8.62 3.27 17.29
C GLY A 202 8.47 3.33 18.82
N VAL A 203 8.58 2.19 19.51
CA VAL A 203 8.83 1.95 20.97
C VAL A 203 7.88 2.61 22.00
N GLU A 204 7.10 3.64 21.70
CA GLU A 204 6.13 4.19 22.65
C GLU A 204 4.73 3.59 22.47
N GLU A 205 4.25 2.94 23.53
CA GLU A 205 2.91 2.36 23.75
C GLU A 205 1.79 3.42 23.82
N THR A 206 1.78 4.42 22.93
CA THR A 206 0.61 5.29 22.79
C THR A 206 -0.49 4.54 22.03
N PRO A 207 -1.75 4.52 22.53
CA PRO A 207 -2.85 3.87 21.83
C PRO A 207 -2.96 4.41 20.41
N LEU A 208 -2.81 3.51 19.44
CA LEU A 208 -2.81 3.78 18.00
C LEU A 208 -4.06 4.56 17.54
N MET A 209 -5.17 4.46 18.27
CA MET A 209 -6.43 5.19 18.04
C MET A 209 -7.16 5.37 19.37
N ASN A 210 -7.98 6.42 19.50
CA ASN A 210 -8.93 6.52 20.61
C ASN A 210 -9.97 5.39 20.49
N GLU A 211 -10.17 4.62 21.57
CA GLU A 211 -11.19 3.56 21.65
C GLU A 211 -12.59 4.06 21.25
N ASP A 212 -12.94 5.30 21.57
CA ASP A 212 -14.22 5.89 21.18
C ASP A 212 -14.36 6.03 19.67
N SER A 213 -13.28 6.44 18.99
CA SER A 213 -13.26 6.57 17.53
C SER A 213 -13.36 5.20 16.86
N LEU A 214 -12.65 4.20 17.39
CA LEU A 214 -12.71 2.82 16.88
C LEU A 214 -14.14 2.26 17.02
N LEU A 215 -14.74 2.50 18.18
CA LEU A 215 -16.10 2.09 18.47
C LEU A 215 -17.13 2.82 17.60
N ALA A 216 -16.89 4.08 17.23
CA ALA A 216 -17.74 4.82 16.31
C ALA A 216 -17.78 4.16 14.91
N VAL A 217 -16.61 3.76 14.38
CA VAL A 217 -16.51 3.01 13.11
C VAL A 217 -17.26 1.67 13.21
N ARG A 218 -17.04 0.89 14.27
CA ARG A 218 -17.73 -0.39 14.48
C ARG A 218 -19.26 -0.25 14.57
N ARG A 219 -19.74 0.74 15.32
CA ARG A 219 -21.18 1.03 15.45
C ARG A 219 -21.78 1.42 14.10
N TYR A 220 -21.04 2.15 13.27
CA TYR A 220 -21.48 2.48 11.91
C TYR A 220 -21.71 1.22 11.06
N PHE A 221 -20.76 0.29 11.01
CA PHE A 221 -20.93 -0.98 10.28
C PHE A 221 -22.00 -1.89 10.91
N GLN A 222 -22.17 -1.83 12.24
CA GLN A 222 -23.26 -2.54 12.89
C GLN A 222 -24.63 -2.03 12.43
N ARG A 223 -24.82 -0.72 12.24
CA ARG A 223 -26.07 -0.16 11.68
C ARG A 223 -26.32 -0.66 10.25
N ILE A 224 -25.27 -0.75 9.43
CA ILE A 224 -25.37 -1.31 8.07
C ILE A 224 -25.82 -2.78 8.12
N ALA A 225 -25.20 -3.60 8.98
CA ALA A 225 -25.55 -5.00 9.10
C ALA A 225 -27.01 -5.20 9.58
N LEU A 226 -27.47 -4.39 10.54
CA LEU A 226 -28.85 -4.41 11.02
C LEU A 226 -29.84 -4.00 9.93
N TYR A 227 -29.53 -2.98 9.14
CA TYR A 227 -30.34 -2.59 7.99
C TYR A 227 -30.49 -3.71 6.96
N LEU A 228 -29.41 -4.44 6.64
CA LEU A 228 -29.48 -5.59 5.74
C LEU A 228 -30.42 -6.67 6.28
N GLN A 229 -30.37 -6.94 7.60
CA GLN A 229 -31.28 -7.89 8.25
C GLN A 229 -32.74 -7.43 8.17
N GLU A 230 -33.01 -6.15 8.48
CA GLU A 230 -34.35 -5.56 8.43
C GLU A 230 -34.94 -5.63 7.02
N LYS A 231 -34.13 -5.33 6.01
CA LYS A 231 -34.51 -5.40 4.59
C LYS A 231 -34.43 -6.82 4.02
N LYS A 232 -34.20 -7.84 4.85
CA LYS A 232 -34.13 -9.25 4.47
C LYS A 232 -33.16 -9.52 3.31
N TYR A 233 -32.04 -8.81 3.29
CA TYR A 233 -31.01 -8.96 2.27
C TYR A 233 -31.53 -8.79 0.84
N SER A 234 -32.52 -7.92 0.63
CA SER A 234 -33.10 -7.68 -0.69
C SER A 234 -32.05 -7.10 -1.67
N PRO A 235 -32.26 -7.25 -3.00
CA PRO A 235 -31.37 -6.65 -3.99
C PRO A 235 -31.21 -5.13 -3.81
N CYS A 236 -32.28 -4.43 -3.41
CA CYS A 236 -32.20 -3.00 -3.15
C CYS A 236 -31.42 -2.67 -1.87
N ALA A 237 -31.55 -3.47 -0.81
CA ALA A 237 -30.75 -3.29 0.39
C ALA A 237 -29.25 -3.41 0.09
N TRP A 238 -28.87 -4.42 -0.69
CA TRP A 238 -27.49 -4.61 -1.11
C TRP A 238 -26.97 -3.50 -2.02
N GLU A 239 -27.79 -2.97 -2.93
CA GLU A 239 -27.39 -1.82 -3.75
C GLU A 239 -27.17 -0.56 -2.91
N ILE A 240 -28.04 -0.30 -1.93
CA ILE A 240 -27.89 0.82 -0.99
C ILE A 240 -26.62 0.67 -0.16
N VAL A 241 -26.35 -0.52 0.38
CA VAL A 241 -25.14 -0.80 1.14
C VAL A 241 -23.88 -0.68 0.28
N ARG A 242 -23.88 -1.24 -0.94
CA ARG A 242 -22.75 -1.12 -1.88
C ARG A 242 -22.41 0.34 -2.16
N ALA A 243 -23.43 1.17 -2.44
CA ALA A 243 -23.25 2.60 -2.67
C ALA A 243 -22.73 3.34 -1.43
N GLU A 244 -23.23 2.99 -0.24
CA GLU A 244 -22.74 3.53 1.03
C GLU A 244 -21.28 3.15 1.28
N ILE A 245 -20.89 1.90 1.04
CA ILE A 245 -19.50 1.45 1.20
C ILE A 245 -18.57 2.17 0.22
N MET A 246 -18.98 2.39 -1.03
CA MET A 246 -18.19 3.21 -1.96
C MET A 246 -17.94 4.62 -1.41
N ARG A 247 -18.99 5.24 -0.84
CA ARG A 247 -18.92 6.59 -0.28
C ARG A 247 -17.99 6.62 0.94
N SER A 248 -18.22 5.73 1.91
CA SER A 248 -17.45 5.68 3.16
C SER A 248 -15.99 5.33 2.93
N PHE A 249 -15.72 4.35 2.05
CA PHE A 249 -14.37 3.96 1.69
C PHE A 249 -13.61 5.14 1.06
N SER A 250 -14.19 5.77 0.04
CA SER A 250 -13.62 6.97 -0.59
C SER A 250 -13.33 8.06 0.45
N SER A 251 -14.29 8.38 1.31
CA SER A 251 -14.11 9.38 2.37
C SER A 251 -12.98 9.02 3.33
N SER A 252 -12.90 7.76 3.77
CA SER A 252 -11.86 7.31 4.71
C SER A 252 -10.45 7.34 4.11
N THR A 253 -10.32 7.07 2.81
CA THR A 253 -9.02 6.92 2.16
C THR A 253 -8.46 8.22 1.56
N ASN A 254 -9.20 9.31 1.63
CA ASN A 254 -8.76 10.65 1.22
C ASN A 254 -7.99 11.34 2.37
N LEU A 255 -6.89 10.72 2.80
CA LEU A 255 -6.02 11.32 3.81
C LEU A 255 -5.22 12.48 3.21
N PRO A 256 -5.03 13.61 3.92
CA PRO A 256 -4.16 14.68 3.46
C PRO A 256 -2.73 14.14 3.25
N GLN A 257 -2.16 14.38 2.06
CA GLN A 257 -0.74 14.16 1.82
C GLN A 257 0.00 15.28 2.55
N SER A 258 0.77 14.93 3.60
CA SER A 258 1.66 15.85 4.31
C SER A 258 2.96 16.05 3.56
#